data_AF-A0A932YTJ2-F1
#
_entry.id   AF-A0A932YTJ2-F1
#
_cell.length_a   1.000
_cell.length_b   1.000
_cell.length_c   1.000
_cell.angle_alpha   90.00
_cell.angle_beta   90.00
_cell.angle_gamma   90.00
#
_symmetry.space_group_name_H-M   'P 1'
#
loop_
_entity.id
_entity.type
_entity.pdbx_description
1 polymer ?
#
loop_
_entity_poly.entity_id
_entity_poly.type
_entity_poly.pdbx_seq_one_letter_code
_entity_poly.pdbx_strand_id
1 'polypeptide(L)'
;MSHIAALLVLILLAAGCAPLPPSAPPQKPAPAPQAAFYLEYSFEALPGWPGATLEPSLRAFLRGCPKMRQFFLAACERARAVPAGDERATREFFEANFAPYAVIAPDGADSGLVTGYYE
;
A
#
# COMPACT_ATOMS: atom_id res chain seq x y z
N MET A 1 -37.75 -19.08 -58.41
CA MET A 1 -36.50 -19.44 -57.71
C MET A 1 -35.32 -18.50 -58.01
N SER A 2 -35.31 -17.76 -59.15
CA SER A 2 -34.22 -16.82 -59.49
C SER A 2 -34.27 -15.47 -58.75
N HIS A 3 -35.47 -14.97 -58.38
CA HIS A 3 -35.61 -13.66 -57.71
C HIS A 3 -35.22 -13.65 -56.22
N ILE A 4 -35.23 -14.81 -55.54
CA ILE A 4 -34.87 -14.91 -54.11
C ILE A 4 -33.35 -14.76 -53.92
N ALA A 5 -32.56 -15.31 -54.86
CA ALA A 5 -31.10 -15.17 -54.84
C ALA A 5 -30.66 -13.72 -55.11
N ALA A 6 -31.37 -13.00 -55.99
CA ALA A 6 -31.07 -11.59 -56.29
C ALA A 6 -31.36 -10.66 -55.09
N LEU A 7 -32.41 -10.94 -54.32
CA LEU A 7 -32.75 -10.19 -53.11
C LEU A 7 -31.77 -10.44 -51.95
N LEU A 8 -31.26 -11.66 -51.81
CA LEU A 8 -30.27 -11.98 -50.77
C LEU A 8 -28.90 -11.35 -51.04
N VAL A 9 -28.47 -11.26 -52.30
CA VAL A 9 -27.22 -10.57 -52.67
C VAL A 9 -27.31 -9.07 -52.39
N LEU A 10 -28.45 -8.43 -52.66
CA LEU A 10 -28.62 -7.00 -52.43
C LEU A 10 -28.59 -6.61 -50.93
N ILE A 11 -29.07 -7.49 -50.05
CA ILE A 11 -29.08 -7.24 -48.59
C ILE A 11 -27.66 -7.42 -47.99
N LEU A 12 -26.86 -8.36 -48.51
CA LEU A 12 -25.47 -8.54 -48.05
C LEU A 12 -24.55 -7.37 -48.42
N LEU A 13 -24.82 -6.64 -49.50
CA LEU A 13 -24.02 -5.47 -49.89
C LEU A 13 -24.33 -4.19 -49.08
N ALA A 14 -25.43 -4.14 -48.33
CA ALA A 14 -25.86 -2.93 -47.61
C ALA A 14 -25.28 -2.79 -46.18
N ALA A 15 -24.57 -3.81 -45.65
CA ALA A 15 -24.09 -3.81 -44.26
C ALA A 15 -22.66 -3.24 -44.05
N GLY A 16 -22.03 -2.69 -45.10
CA GLY A 16 -20.58 -2.41 -45.11
C GLY A 16 -20.10 -1.04 -44.61
N CYS A 17 -20.97 -0.08 -44.26
CA CYS A 17 -20.54 1.26 -43.85
C CYS A 17 -21.23 1.74 -42.57
N ALA A 18 -20.92 1.09 -41.44
CA ALA A 18 -21.08 1.75 -40.15
C ALA A 18 -19.81 2.61 -39.90
N PRO A 19 -19.92 3.94 -39.73
CA PRO A 19 -18.78 4.74 -39.32
C PRO A 19 -18.33 4.29 -37.93
N LEU A 20 -17.04 3.95 -37.81
CA LEU A 20 -16.43 3.70 -36.51
C LEU A 20 -16.65 4.94 -35.63
N PRO A 21 -17.09 4.78 -34.37
CA PRO A 21 -17.15 5.90 -33.44
C PRO A 21 -15.75 6.54 -33.40
N PRO A 22 -15.64 7.88 -33.38
CA PRO A 22 -14.35 8.54 -33.32
C PRO A 22 -13.58 7.98 -32.11
N SER A 23 -12.38 7.46 -32.37
CA SER A 23 -11.49 7.01 -31.30
C SER A 23 -11.27 8.20 -30.37
N ALA A 24 -11.62 8.04 -29.09
CA ALA A 24 -11.34 9.06 -28.09
C ALA A 24 -9.87 9.49 -28.21
N PRO A 25 -9.57 10.80 -28.20
CA PRO A 25 -8.20 11.26 -28.27
C PRO A 25 -7.38 10.58 -27.16
N PRO A 26 -6.12 10.20 -27.43
CA PRO A 26 -5.28 9.56 -26.42
C PRO A 26 -5.24 10.45 -25.19
N GLN A 27 -5.83 9.97 -24.11
CA GLN A 27 -5.90 10.71 -22.87
C GLN A 27 -4.49 10.78 -22.31
N LYS A 28 -4.00 12.01 -22.12
CA LYS A 28 -2.68 12.24 -21.53
C LYS A 28 -2.65 11.50 -20.19
N PRO A 29 -1.65 10.62 -19.93
CA PRO A 29 -1.56 9.93 -18.65
C PRO A 29 -1.69 10.94 -17.52
N ALA A 30 -2.48 10.60 -16.50
CA ALA A 30 -2.56 11.42 -15.29
C ALA A 30 -1.13 11.66 -14.78
N PRO A 31 -0.81 12.88 -14.27
CA PRO A 31 0.48 13.12 -13.65
C PRO A 31 0.72 12.07 -12.57
N ALA A 32 1.92 11.50 -12.53
CA ALA A 32 2.30 10.60 -11.44
C ALA A 32 2.07 11.33 -10.10
N PRO A 33 1.64 10.61 -9.04
CA PRO A 33 1.60 11.15 -7.69
C PRO A 33 2.91 11.87 -7.39
N GLN A 34 2.86 13.04 -6.75
CA GLN A 34 4.07 13.79 -6.39
C GLN A 34 4.54 13.49 -4.97
N ALA A 35 3.71 12.78 -4.18
CA ALA A 35 3.98 12.43 -2.80
C ALA A 35 3.89 10.92 -2.60
N ALA A 36 4.64 10.43 -1.62
CA ALA A 36 4.48 9.06 -1.14
C ALA A 36 3.07 8.84 -0.59
N PHE A 37 2.60 7.60 -0.66
CA PHE A 37 1.31 7.20 -0.10
C PHE A 37 1.49 6.00 0.82
N TYR A 38 0.48 5.79 1.69
CA TYR A 38 0.50 4.76 2.72
C TYR A 38 -0.51 3.67 2.37
N LEU A 39 -0.06 2.42 2.38
CA LEU A 39 -0.94 1.26 2.26
C LEU A 39 -0.98 0.53 3.59
N GLU A 40 -2.17 0.27 4.09
CA GLU A 40 -2.35 -0.51 5.32
C GLU A 40 -1.77 -1.92 5.12
N TYR A 41 -1.12 -2.42 6.16
CA TYR A 41 -0.49 -3.73 6.17
C TYR A 41 -0.89 -4.52 7.41
N SER A 42 -0.60 -5.82 7.44
CA SER A 42 -0.77 -6.64 8.64
C SER A 42 0.58 -6.98 9.25
N PHE A 43 0.60 -7.24 10.56
CA PHE A 43 1.83 -7.65 11.23
C PHE A 43 2.34 -9.01 10.74
N GLU A 44 1.43 -9.94 10.42
CA GLU A 44 1.76 -11.27 9.90
C GLU A 44 2.42 -11.21 8.53
N ALA A 45 2.07 -10.20 7.73
CA ALA A 45 2.64 -10.01 6.41
C ALA A 45 4.05 -9.37 6.46
N LEU A 46 4.46 -8.77 7.58
CA LEU A 46 5.79 -8.15 7.72
C LEU A 46 6.90 -9.21 7.66
N PRO A 47 7.85 -9.09 6.72
CA PRO A 47 8.97 -10.02 6.63
C PRO A 47 9.75 -10.10 7.95
N GLY A 48 9.89 -11.31 8.48
CA GLY A 48 10.63 -11.57 9.72
C GLY A 48 9.89 -11.23 11.01
N TRP A 49 8.66 -10.70 10.96
CA TRP A 49 7.93 -10.30 12.17
C TRP A 49 7.77 -11.43 13.19
N PRO A 50 7.28 -12.64 12.85
CA PRO A 50 7.08 -13.71 13.84
C PRO A 50 8.34 -14.11 14.61
N GLY A 51 9.53 -13.94 14.01
CA GLY A 51 10.82 -14.28 14.61
C GLY A 51 11.62 -13.07 15.13
N ALA A 52 11.08 -11.85 15.03
CA ALA A 52 11.80 -10.65 15.44
C ALA A 52 12.03 -10.60 16.96
N THR A 53 13.24 -10.19 17.36
CA THR A 53 13.56 -9.77 18.73
C THR A 53 13.18 -8.31 18.89
N LEU A 54 12.14 -8.02 19.69
CA LEU A 54 11.48 -6.73 19.75
C LEU A 54 11.74 -5.96 21.05
N GLU A 55 12.22 -6.62 22.11
CA GLU A 55 12.50 -5.95 23.38
C GLU A 55 13.49 -4.77 23.24
N PRO A 56 14.58 -4.86 22.44
CA PRO A 56 15.45 -3.71 22.18
C PRO A 56 14.72 -2.53 21.52
N SER A 57 13.74 -2.82 20.66
CA SER A 57 12.89 -1.82 20.00
C SER A 57 11.97 -1.13 20.99
N LEU A 58 11.37 -1.87 21.93
CA LEU A 58 10.56 -1.28 23.00
C LEU A 58 11.41 -0.38 23.92
N ARG A 59 12.63 -0.79 24.27
CA ARG A 59 13.55 0.10 25.01
C ARG A 59 13.86 1.38 24.24
N ALA A 60 14.08 1.29 22.93
CA ALA A 60 14.30 2.47 22.10
C ALA A 60 13.07 3.39 22.07
N PHE A 61 11.88 2.82 21.94
CA PHE A 61 10.61 3.54 22.01
C PHE A 61 10.44 4.28 23.34
N LEU A 62 10.69 3.60 24.47
CA LEU A 62 10.63 4.19 25.81
C LEU A 62 11.62 5.35 26.01
N ARG A 63 12.82 5.29 25.41
CA ARG A 63 13.77 6.42 25.43
C ARG A 63 13.26 7.66 24.70
N GLY A 64 12.43 7.47 23.67
CA GLY A 64 11.80 8.58 22.92
C GLY A 64 10.62 9.22 23.66
N CYS A 65 9.93 8.49 24.54
CA CYS A 65 8.71 8.94 25.21
C CYS A 65 8.79 10.32 25.89
N PRO A 66 9.88 10.72 26.58
CA PRO A 66 9.98 12.05 27.19
C PRO A 66 9.91 13.23 26.22
N LYS A 67 10.10 12.99 24.91
CA LYS A 67 10.06 14.01 23.84
C LYS A 67 8.84 13.85 22.92
N MET A 68 7.96 12.89 23.18
CA MET A 68 6.85 12.58 22.28
C MET A 68 5.71 13.60 22.36
N ARG A 69 4.99 13.73 21.24
CA ARG A 69 3.79 14.57 21.12
C ARG A 69 2.63 13.96 21.91
N GLN A 70 1.65 14.80 22.29
CA GLN A 70 0.55 14.41 23.19
C GLN A 70 -0.23 13.16 22.74
N PHE A 71 -0.44 12.98 21.44
CA PHE A 71 -1.19 11.84 20.92
C PHE A 71 -0.48 10.49 21.10
N PHE A 72 0.83 10.47 21.36
CA PHE A 72 1.59 9.26 21.65
C PHE A 72 1.67 8.91 23.15
N LEU A 73 1.20 9.78 24.04
CA LEU A 73 1.34 9.58 25.48
C LEU A 73 0.66 8.29 25.96
N ALA A 74 -0.52 7.96 25.41
CA ALA A 74 -1.22 6.73 25.76
C ALA A 74 -0.41 5.47 25.39
N ALA A 75 0.26 5.47 24.23
CA ALA A 75 1.14 4.38 23.83
C ALA A 75 2.38 4.30 24.73
N CYS A 76 2.95 5.44 25.13
CA CYS A 76 4.06 5.49 26.09
C CYS A 76 3.68 4.91 27.46
N GLU A 77 2.50 5.22 27.99
CA GLU A 77 2.04 4.64 29.26
C GLU A 77 1.83 3.13 29.16
N ARG A 78 1.25 2.65 28.06
CA ARG A 78 1.11 1.20 27.81
C ARG A 78 2.46 0.50 27.66
N ALA A 79 3.43 1.15 27.00
CA ALA A 79 4.78 0.63 26.85
C ALA A 79 5.47 0.46 28.21
N ARG A 80 5.28 1.40 29.15
CA ARG A 80 5.86 1.32 30.51
C ARG A 80 5.31 0.16 31.33
N ALA A 81 4.11 -0.30 31.02
CA ALA A 81 3.48 -1.43 31.71
C ALA A 81 4.00 -2.79 31.22
N VAL A 82 4.75 -2.84 30.12
CA VAL A 82 5.33 -4.08 29.60
C VAL A 82 6.51 -4.50 30.49
N PRO A 83 6.54 -5.74 31.01
CA PRO A 83 7.68 -6.23 31.80
C PRO A 83 8.98 -6.20 31.00
N ALA A 84 10.05 -5.70 31.62
CA ALA A 84 11.37 -5.65 30.99
C ALA A 84 11.86 -7.07 30.64
N GLY A 85 12.36 -7.26 29.42
CA GLY A 85 12.83 -8.57 28.95
C GLY A 85 11.75 -9.50 28.41
N ASP A 86 10.46 -9.15 28.49
CA ASP A 86 9.37 -9.99 27.99
C ASP A 86 9.11 -9.73 26.50
N GLU A 87 9.70 -10.57 25.65
CA GLU A 87 9.54 -10.52 24.19
C GLU A 87 8.09 -10.72 23.73
N ARG A 88 7.34 -11.62 24.38
CA ARG A 88 5.95 -11.88 24.01
C ARG A 88 5.08 -10.67 24.34
N ALA A 89 5.20 -10.15 25.56
CA ALA A 89 4.46 -8.94 25.95
C ALA A 89 4.87 -7.71 25.12
N THR A 90 6.14 -7.64 24.70
CA THR A 90 6.61 -6.59 23.79
C THR A 90 5.94 -6.69 22.42
N ARG A 91 5.84 -7.89 21.85
CA ARG A 91 5.12 -8.12 20.59
C ARG A 91 3.66 -7.72 20.70
N GLU A 92 2.98 -8.20 21.74
CA GLU A 92 1.57 -7.87 22.02
C GLU A 92 1.36 -6.35 22.17
N PHE A 93 2.33 -5.64 22.76
CA PHE A 93 2.29 -4.17 22.82
C PHE A 93 2.29 -3.53 21.43
N PHE A 94 3.21 -3.93 20.52
CA PHE A 94 3.25 -3.34 19.19
C PHE A 94 1.98 -3.67 18.40
N GLU A 95 1.52 -4.93 18.46
CA GLU A 95 0.32 -5.40 17.75
C GLU A 95 -0.98 -4.75 18.25
N ALA A 96 -1.09 -4.47 19.55
CA ALA A 96 -2.30 -3.89 20.13
C ALA A 96 -2.36 -2.35 20.05
N ASN A 97 -1.25 -1.67 19.76
CA ASN A 97 -1.16 -0.21 19.87
C ASN A 97 -0.76 0.51 18.58
N PHE A 98 -0.37 -0.22 17.55
CA PHE A 98 0.05 0.34 16.28
C PHE A 98 -0.58 -0.43 15.12
N ALA A 99 -0.68 0.24 13.97
CA ALA A 99 -1.02 -0.39 12.70
C ALA A 99 0.16 -0.17 11.75
N PRO A 100 0.69 -1.22 11.11
CA PRO A 100 1.78 -1.07 10.14
C PRO A 100 1.22 -0.52 8.82
N TYR A 101 1.95 0.42 8.23
CA TYR A 101 1.67 0.96 6.90
C TYR A 101 2.92 0.85 6.04
N ALA A 102 2.78 0.27 4.86
CA ALA A 102 3.81 0.31 3.83
C ALA A 102 3.87 1.72 3.23
N VAL A 103 5.07 2.27 3.11
CA VAL A 103 5.30 3.57 2.46
C VAL A 103 5.65 3.31 1.01
N ILE A 104 4.81 3.78 0.09
CA ILE A 104 5.01 3.59 -1.34
C ILE A 104 5.44 4.91 -1.97
N ALA A 105 6.51 4.85 -2.76
CA ALA A 105 7.07 6.00 -3.45
C ALA A 105 6.08 6.52 -4.52
N PRO A 106 6.24 7.80 -4.96
CA PRO A 106 5.30 8.40 -5.90
C PRO A 106 5.29 7.72 -7.29
N ASP A 107 6.37 7.03 -7.65
CA ASP A 107 6.49 6.20 -8.85
C ASP A 107 5.96 4.77 -8.68
N GLY A 108 5.45 4.44 -7.49
CA GLY A 108 4.90 3.13 -7.13
C GLY A 108 5.90 2.15 -6.54
N ALA A 109 7.18 2.53 -6.37
CA ALA A 109 8.17 1.64 -5.76
C ALA A 109 7.87 1.40 -4.26
N ASP A 110 7.95 0.14 -3.83
CA ASP A 110 7.81 -0.32 -2.44
C ASP A 110 9.17 -0.65 -1.78
N SER A 111 10.25 -0.25 -2.43
CA SER A 111 11.64 -0.45 -1.99
C SER A 111 12.43 0.84 -2.01
N GLY A 112 13.54 0.87 -1.28
CA GLY A 112 14.41 2.04 -1.16
C GLY A 112 15.80 1.66 -0.66
N LEU A 113 16.69 2.66 -0.60
CA LEU A 113 18.07 2.48 -0.13
C LEU A 113 18.17 2.78 1.37
N VAL A 114 18.68 1.81 2.13
CA VAL A 114 19.05 2.00 3.54
C VAL A 114 20.55 2.32 3.63
N THR A 115 20.91 3.42 4.31
CA THR A 115 22.30 3.85 4.55
C THR A 115 22.59 3.94 6.05
N GLY A 116 23.86 4.00 6.45
CA GLY A 116 24.28 4.07 7.87
C GLY A 116 25.05 5.35 8.21
N TYR A 117 24.92 5.80 9.46
CA TYR A 117 25.72 6.86 10.07
C TYR A 117 26.26 6.38 11.44
N TYR A 118 27.34 6.99 11.93
CA TYR A 118 27.93 6.71 13.24
C TYR A 118 28.40 8.02 13.90
N GLU A 119 28.67 7.97 15.20
CA GLU A 119 29.24 9.07 16.00
C GLU A 119 30.72 8.81 16.31
#